data_AF-A0AAV8C3G6-F1
#
_entry.id   AF-A0AAV8C3G6-F1
#
_cell.length_a   1.000
_cell.length_b   1.000
_cell.length_c   1.000
_cell.angle_alpha   90.00
_cell.angle_beta   90.00
_cell.angle_gamma   90.00
#
_symmetry.space_group_name_H-M   'P 1'
#
loop_
_entity.id
_entity.type
_entity.pdbx_description
1 polymer ?
#
loop_
_entity_poly.entity_id
_entity_poly.type
_entity_poly.pdbx_seq_one_letter_code
_entity_poly.pdbx_strand_id
1 'polypeptide(L)'
;MNEGKTYKFLSELEKWYGDEPYNFVMKTDDDSYIILEELIQSLRDKPRFDMYYGIKIPCDKEDYFPYQPFMEGMGYVLSWDLVEWIATSDLPRNDHNGPEDMWTGMWFNLAGKAKNRFDMSPRIYDYKGAAETNCFRHDFIPESILVHRLKQDFEWVNTLNYFNVTSGLKPSKFYNIL
;
A
#
# COMPACT_ATOMS: atom_id res chain seq x y z
N MET A 1 17.24 1.87 -5.40
CA MET A 1 16.42 3.10 -5.44
C MET A 1 15.92 3.23 -6.87
N ASN A 2 14.61 3.29 -7.05
CA ASN A 2 13.87 2.41 -7.97
C ASN A 2 13.56 2.97 -9.38
N GLU A 3 14.44 3.76 -10.01
CA GLU A 3 14.32 4.15 -11.45
C GLU A 3 12.90 4.56 -11.92
N GLY A 4 12.08 5.17 -11.06
CA GLY A 4 10.70 5.56 -11.38
C GLY A 4 9.69 4.42 -11.57
N LYS A 5 9.92 3.21 -11.02
CA LYS A 5 9.03 2.05 -11.18
C LYS A 5 7.58 2.33 -10.79
N THR A 6 7.34 3.06 -9.71
CA THR A 6 5.99 3.44 -9.27
C THR A 6 5.30 4.34 -10.29
N TYR A 7 6.01 5.37 -10.80
CA TYR A 7 5.48 6.20 -11.88
C TYR A 7 5.20 5.35 -13.13
N LYS A 8 6.14 4.48 -13.52
CA LYS A 8 5.97 3.60 -14.68
C LYS A 8 4.76 2.69 -14.52
N PHE A 9 4.63 2.01 -13.39
CA PHE A 9 3.48 1.16 -13.07
C PHE A 9 2.16 1.93 -13.20
N LEU A 10 2.03 3.05 -12.46
CA LEU A 10 0.78 3.82 -12.44
C LEU A 10 0.44 4.45 -13.80
N SER A 11 1.44 4.96 -14.53
CA SER A 11 1.24 5.59 -15.83
C SER A 11 0.94 4.59 -16.97
N GLU A 12 1.38 3.33 -16.85
CA GLU A 12 1.08 2.29 -17.84
C GLU A 12 -0.33 1.70 -17.67
N LEU A 13 -0.92 1.75 -16.47
CA LEU A 13 -2.25 1.21 -16.20
C LEU A 13 -3.33 1.84 -17.09
N GLU A 14 -3.24 3.14 -17.37
CA GLU A 14 -4.19 3.83 -18.24
C GLU A 14 -4.17 3.25 -19.65
N LYS A 15 -3.01 2.83 -20.15
CA LYS A 15 -2.89 2.21 -21.48
C LYS A 15 -3.54 0.83 -21.55
N TRP A 16 -3.62 0.12 -20.42
CA TRP A 16 -4.11 -1.27 -20.38
C TRP A 16 -5.56 -1.37 -19.96
N TYR A 17 -6.03 -0.45 -19.11
CA TYR A 17 -7.34 -0.54 -18.48
C TYR A 17 -8.15 0.76 -18.59
N GLY A 18 -7.71 1.77 -19.34
CA GLY A 18 -8.47 3.02 -19.53
C GLY A 18 -9.86 2.81 -20.16
N ASP A 19 -10.01 1.79 -21.01
CA ASP A 19 -11.31 1.44 -21.62
C ASP A 19 -12.28 0.78 -20.61
N GLU A 20 -11.75 0.09 -19.60
CA GLU A 20 -12.51 -0.59 -18.55
C GLU A 20 -11.87 -0.35 -17.17
N PRO A 21 -12.01 0.87 -16.63
CA PRO A 21 -11.23 1.29 -15.47
C PRO A 21 -11.70 0.60 -14.18
N TYR A 22 -10.73 0.20 -13.35
CA TYR A 22 -11.00 -0.25 -11.99
C TYR A 22 -11.48 0.93 -11.12
N ASN A 23 -12.15 0.67 -10.00
CA ASN A 23 -12.46 1.75 -9.06
C ASN A 23 -11.22 2.18 -8.25
N PHE A 24 -10.36 1.21 -7.95
CA PHE A 24 -9.21 1.36 -7.06
C PHE A 24 -8.01 0.60 -7.62
N VAL A 25 -6.83 1.16 -7.41
CA VAL A 25 -5.53 0.54 -7.76
C VAL A 25 -4.67 0.52 -6.52
N MET A 26 -4.13 -0.64 -6.17
CA MET A 26 -3.18 -0.79 -5.07
C MET A 26 -1.76 -0.95 -5.59
N LYS A 27 -0.81 -0.20 -5.01
CA LYS A 27 0.62 -0.50 -5.08
C LYS A 27 1.03 -1.16 -3.76
N THR A 28 1.86 -2.20 -3.83
CA THR A 28 2.48 -2.85 -2.66
C THR A 28 3.80 -3.50 -3.08
N ASP A 29 4.57 -3.99 -2.12
CA ASP A 29 5.83 -4.70 -2.36
C ASP A 29 5.62 -6.23 -2.35
N ASP A 30 6.55 -6.97 -2.93
CA ASP A 30 6.49 -8.44 -3.07
C ASP A 30 6.70 -9.21 -1.76
N ASP A 31 7.09 -8.51 -0.70
CA ASP A 31 7.20 -8.99 0.68
C ASP A 31 6.02 -8.55 1.56
N SER A 32 4.84 -8.42 0.96
CA SER A 32 3.60 -8.04 1.64
C SER A 32 2.56 -9.16 1.59
N TYR A 33 1.99 -9.48 2.74
CA TYR A 33 0.82 -10.35 2.85
C TYR A 33 -0.44 -9.51 3.00
N ILE A 34 -1.38 -9.63 2.05
CA ILE A 34 -2.66 -8.92 2.05
C ILE A 34 -3.78 -9.87 2.47
N ILE A 35 -4.52 -9.47 3.50
CA ILE A 35 -5.77 -10.11 3.87
C ILE A 35 -6.86 -9.52 2.97
N LEU A 36 -7.10 -10.16 1.82
CA LEU A 36 -7.92 -9.60 0.75
C LEU A 36 -9.35 -9.25 1.20
N GLU A 37 -9.94 -10.05 2.08
CA GLU A 37 -11.28 -9.79 2.61
C GLU A 37 -11.33 -8.48 3.40
N GLU A 38 -10.36 -8.26 4.31
CA GLU A 38 -10.25 -7.04 5.11
C GLU A 38 -9.99 -5.81 4.23
N LEU A 39 -9.15 -5.96 3.19
CA LEU A 39 -8.94 -4.91 2.18
C LEU A 39 -10.26 -4.53 1.50
N ILE A 40 -10.99 -5.50 0.95
CA ILE A 40 -12.27 -5.27 0.25
C ILE A 40 -13.29 -4.63 1.19
N GLN A 41 -13.42 -5.15 2.41
CA GLN A 41 -14.35 -4.60 3.40
C GLN A 41 -14.01 -3.14 3.72
N SER A 42 -12.73 -2.81 3.90
CA SER A 42 -12.29 -1.46 4.23
C SER A 42 -12.45 -0.45 3.08
N LEU A 43 -12.47 -0.90 1.83
CA LEU A 43 -12.65 -0.06 0.64
C LEU A 43 -14.12 0.14 0.24
N ARG A 44 -15.04 -0.67 0.78
CA ARG A 44 -16.45 -0.74 0.34
C ARG A 44 -17.20 0.59 0.39
N ASP A 45 -16.90 1.42 1.38
CA ASP A 45 -17.54 2.72 1.64
C ASP A 45 -16.66 3.91 1.21
N LYS A 46 -15.51 3.66 0.58
CA LYS A 46 -14.56 4.71 0.22
C LYS A 46 -14.95 5.42 -1.08
N PRO A 47 -14.67 6.74 -1.19
CA PRO A 47 -14.98 7.50 -2.39
C PRO A 47 -14.16 6.96 -3.57
N ARG A 48 -14.79 6.86 -4.74
CA ARG A 48 -14.15 6.43 -5.99
C ARG A 48 -13.41 7.57 -6.71
N PHE A 49 -13.27 8.72 -6.05
CA PHE A 49 -12.68 9.92 -6.62
C PHE A 49 -11.77 10.60 -5.58
N ASP A 50 -10.61 11.07 -6.02
CA ASP A 50 -9.63 11.81 -5.23
C ASP A 50 -9.22 11.11 -3.92
N MET A 51 -9.19 9.76 -3.92
CA MET A 51 -8.94 8.92 -2.76
C MET A 51 -7.49 8.45 -2.70
N TYR A 52 -6.83 8.67 -1.56
CA TYR A 52 -5.52 8.12 -1.24
C TYR A 52 -5.55 7.44 0.13
N TYR A 53 -5.35 6.14 0.12
CA TYR A 53 -5.56 5.24 1.26
C TYR A 53 -4.25 4.51 1.55
N GLY A 54 -3.88 4.33 2.81
CA GLY A 54 -2.65 3.61 3.20
C GLY A 54 -2.28 3.89 4.65
N ILE A 55 -1.03 3.68 5.04
CA ILE A 55 -0.51 4.15 6.33
C ILE A 55 0.18 5.50 6.17
N LYS A 56 -0.29 6.50 6.92
CA LYS A 56 0.21 7.87 6.78
C LYS A 56 1.55 8.02 7.52
N ILE A 57 2.53 8.58 6.83
CA ILE A 57 3.83 8.97 7.40
C ILE A 57 4.03 10.49 7.25
N PRO A 58 4.60 11.17 8.26
CA PRO A 58 4.93 10.62 9.57
C PRO A 58 3.67 10.35 10.43
N CYS A 59 3.83 9.46 11.42
CA CYS A 59 2.72 9.00 12.27
C CYS A 59 2.28 10.00 13.33
N ASP A 60 3.13 10.99 13.62
CA ASP A 60 2.82 12.06 14.54
C ASP A 60 1.83 13.06 13.92
N LYS A 61 1.16 13.81 14.80
CA LYS A 61 0.16 14.80 14.41
C LYS A 61 0.78 16.11 13.94
N GLU A 62 2.08 16.27 14.10
CA GLU A 62 2.81 17.42 13.58
C GLU A 62 3.12 17.09 12.12
N ASP A 63 2.29 17.58 11.21
CA ASP A 63 2.52 17.49 9.77
C ASP A 63 3.87 18.15 9.46
N TYR A 64 4.94 17.34 9.46
CA TYR A 64 6.32 17.81 9.43
C TYR A 64 6.60 18.52 8.11
N PHE A 65 6.74 19.84 8.17
CA PHE A 65 7.41 20.58 7.11
C PHE A 65 8.92 20.23 7.15
N PRO A 66 9.59 19.89 6.02
CA PRO A 66 9.19 20.12 4.63
C PRO A 66 8.51 18.92 3.92
N TYR A 67 8.26 17.80 4.60
CA TYR A 67 7.69 16.58 4.01
C TYR A 67 6.23 16.43 4.42
N GLN A 68 5.35 17.12 3.67
CA GLN A 68 3.91 16.95 3.79
C GLN A 68 3.52 15.46 3.80
N PRO A 69 2.49 15.05 4.56
CA PRO A 69 2.20 13.64 4.74
C PRO A 69 2.00 12.88 3.43
N PHE A 70 2.47 11.64 3.41
CA PHE A 70 2.32 10.70 2.31
C PHE A 70 1.93 9.32 2.86
N MET A 71 1.50 8.39 1.99
CA MET A 71 1.28 7.01 2.41
C MET A 71 2.55 6.20 2.17
N GLU A 72 3.02 5.48 3.19
CA GLU A 72 4.25 4.71 3.14
C GLU A 72 4.22 3.60 2.08
N GLY A 73 5.40 3.23 1.60
CA GLY A 73 5.60 2.20 0.59
C GLY A 73 5.11 0.78 0.93
N MET A 74 4.69 0.52 2.18
CA MET A 74 4.13 -0.78 2.62
C MET A 74 2.93 -1.22 1.76
N GLY A 75 2.12 -0.25 1.37
CA GLY A 75 0.98 -0.46 0.51
C GLY A 75 0.01 0.70 0.57
N TYR A 76 -0.40 1.19 -0.59
CA TYR A 76 -1.40 2.25 -0.67
C TYR A 76 -2.33 2.03 -1.87
N VAL A 77 -3.54 2.57 -1.74
CA VAL A 77 -4.60 2.48 -2.74
C VAL A 77 -4.96 3.87 -3.24
N LEU A 78 -5.08 4.01 -4.55
CA LEU A 78 -5.53 5.21 -5.25
C LEU A 78 -6.87 4.95 -5.91
N SER A 79 -7.73 5.96 -5.95
CA SER A 79 -8.85 5.97 -6.90
C SER A 79 -8.34 6.13 -8.33
N TRP A 80 -9.10 5.63 -9.29
CA TRP A 80 -8.69 5.64 -10.70
C TRP A 80 -8.39 7.03 -11.26
N ASP A 81 -9.17 8.05 -10.88
CA ASP A 81 -8.94 9.43 -11.33
C ASP A 81 -7.56 9.99 -10.95
N LEU A 82 -6.98 9.52 -9.84
CA LEU A 82 -5.62 9.86 -9.47
C LEU A 82 -4.58 9.13 -10.33
N VAL A 83 -4.87 7.88 -10.70
CA VAL A 83 -4.02 7.07 -11.59
C VAL A 83 -4.01 7.69 -12.99
N GLU A 84 -5.18 8.05 -13.53
CA GLU A 84 -5.34 8.75 -14.80
C GLU A 84 -4.59 10.10 -14.78
N TRP A 85 -4.71 10.85 -13.69
CA TRP A 85 -3.96 12.10 -13.53
C TRP A 85 -2.44 11.86 -13.52
N ILE A 86 -1.96 10.81 -12.84
CA ILE A 86 -0.52 10.46 -12.85
C ILE A 86 -0.05 10.14 -14.27
N ALA A 87 -0.84 9.39 -15.04
CA ALA A 87 -0.48 9.00 -16.40
C ALA A 87 -0.38 10.21 -17.36
N THR A 88 -1.22 11.23 -17.16
CA THR A 88 -1.35 12.36 -18.09
C THR A 88 -0.56 13.60 -17.67
N SER A 89 -0.27 13.77 -16.38
CA SER A 89 0.38 14.97 -15.82
C SER A 89 1.89 15.03 -16.07
N ASP A 90 2.40 16.24 -16.31
CA ASP A 90 3.83 16.50 -16.44
C ASP A 90 4.57 16.38 -15.10
N LEU A 91 3.89 16.62 -13.98
CA LEU A 91 4.52 16.66 -12.66
C LEU A 91 5.09 15.27 -12.27
N PRO A 92 4.32 14.17 -12.22
CA PRO A 92 4.88 12.83 -11.98
C PRO A 92 5.86 12.39 -13.07
N ARG A 93 5.64 12.81 -14.32
CA ARG A 93 6.53 12.49 -15.44
C ARG A 93 7.93 13.06 -15.28
N ASN A 94 8.05 14.26 -14.72
CA ASN A 94 9.34 14.93 -14.55
C ASN A 94 9.99 14.60 -13.21
N ASP A 95 9.20 14.37 -12.16
CA ASP A 95 9.67 14.33 -10.78
C ASP A 95 9.44 12.96 -10.11
N HIS A 96 10.05 11.88 -10.61
CA HIS A 96 9.84 10.51 -10.09
C HIS A 96 11.11 9.81 -9.59
N ASN A 97 12.26 10.50 -9.59
CA ASN A 97 13.53 9.92 -9.20
C ASN A 97 13.77 10.09 -7.68
N GLY A 98 13.66 9.00 -6.92
CA GLY A 98 13.91 8.98 -5.48
C GLY A 98 13.04 7.96 -4.73
N PRO A 99 12.79 8.16 -3.43
CA PRO A 99 11.81 7.39 -2.67
C PRO A 99 10.40 7.55 -3.25
N GLU A 100 9.84 6.46 -3.77
CA GLU A 100 8.67 6.50 -4.65
C GLU A 100 7.36 6.84 -3.94
N ASP A 101 7.22 6.40 -2.70
CA ASP A 101 6.10 6.68 -1.81
C ASP A 101 6.06 8.17 -1.41
N MET A 102 7.22 8.72 -1.04
CA MET A 102 7.38 10.16 -0.81
C MET A 102 7.02 10.98 -2.04
N TRP A 103 7.51 10.58 -3.23
CA TRP A 103 7.19 11.27 -4.48
C TRP A 103 5.70 11.21 -4.83
N THR A 104 5.07 10.05 -4.63
CA THR A 104 3.63 9.88 -4.86
C THR A 104 2.82 10.87 -4.01
N GLY A 105 3.13 10.98 -2.71
CA GLY A 105 2.51 11.98 -1.84
C GLY A 105 2.84 13.41 -2.28
N MET A 106 4.09 13.69 -2.66
CA MET A 106 4.52 15.01 -3.09
C MET A 106 3.79 15.49 -4.35
N TRP A 107 3.57 14.62 -5.34
CA TRP A 107 2.80 14.95 -6.54
C TRP A 107 1.40 15.46 -6.19
N PHE A 108 0.70 14.73 -5.31
CA PHE A 108 -0.63 15.10 -4.89
C PHE A 108 -0.66 16.39 -4.05
N ASN A 109 0.32 16.55 -3.16
CA ASN A 109 0.45 17.75 -2.33
C ASN A 109 0.66 19.00 -3.19
N LEU A 110 1.56 18.94 -4.18
CA LEU A 110 1.83 20.05 -5.11
C LEU A 110 0.66 20.34 -6.05
N ALA A 111 -0.06 19.30 -6.49
CA ALA A 111 -1.19 19.43 -7.40
C ALA A 111 -2.53 19.75 -6.72
N GLY A 112 -2.58 19.77 -5.38
CA GLY A 112 -3.83 19.95 -4.63
C GLY A 112 -4.83 18.80 -4.84
N LYS A 113 -4.32 17.58 -5.00
CA LYS A 113 -5.06 16.33 -5.23
C LYS A 113 -4.98 15.39 -4.03
N ALA A 114 -5.71 14.27 -4.11
CA ALA A 114 -5.85 13.28 -3.06
C ALA A 114 -6.34 13.92 -1.74
N LYS A 115 -7.44 14.66 -1.78
CA LYS A 115 -8.01 15.32 -0.59
C LYS A 115 -8.70 14.32 0.33
N ASN A 116 -9.20 13.20 -0.20
CA ASN A 116 -9.78 12.14 0.60
C ASN A 116 -8.67 11.17 1.06
N ARG A 117 -8.00 11.52 2.16
CA ARG A 117 -6.91 10.70 2.73
C ARG A 117 -7.40 9.82 3.86
N PHE A 118 -7.13 8.53 3.75
CA PHE A 118 -7.55 7.54 4.73
C PHE A 118 -6.32 6.83 5.31
N ASP A 119 -6.02 7.14 6.58
CA ASP A 119 -4.98 6.48 7.35
C ASP A 119 -5.51 5.17 7.94
N MET A 120 -4.86 4.07 7.59
CA MET A 120 -5.24 2.72 7.94
C MET A 120 -4.50 2.16 9.15
N SER A 121 -3.69 2.95 9.86
CA SER A 121 -3.17 2.50 11.15
C SER A 121 -4.32 2.08 12.08
N PRO A 122 -4.24 0.93 12.79
CA PRO A 122 -3.12 -0.02 12.89
C PRO A 122 -3.27 -1.26 11.98
N ARG A 123 -4.01 -1.19 10.88
CA ARG A 123 -4.36 -2.35 10.03
C ARG A 123 -3.40 -2.60 8.87
N ILE A 124 -2.53 -1.64 8.54
CA ILE A 124 -1.43 -1.79 7.58
C ILE A 124 -0.13 -1.50 8.34
N TYR A 125 0.80 -2.46 8.39
CA TYR A 125 2.02 -2.31 9.20
C TYR A 125 3.13 -3.28 8.77
N ASP A 126 4.36 -2.97 9.18
CA ASP A 126 5.52 -3.86 9.08
C ASP A 126 5.41 -5.01 10.09
N TYR A 127 5.80 -6.21 9.68
CA TYR A 127 6.03 -7.32 10.60
C TYR A 127 6.98 -6.91 11.73
N LYS A 128 6.53 -7.08 12.98
CA LYS A 128 7.29 -6.64 14.16
C LYS A 128 8.48 -7.54 14.49
N GLY A 129 8.27 -8.86 14.50
CA GLY A 129 9.26 -9.80 14.99
C GLY A 129 9.74 -9.45 16.41
N ALA A 130 11.05 -9.31 16.58
CA ALA A 130 11.68 -8.92 17.85
C ALA A 130 11.87 -7.39 18.01
N ALA A 131 11.47 -6.59 17.04
CA ALA A 131 11.60 -5.14 17.12
C ALA A 131 10.62 -4.54 18.13
N GLU A 132 10.94 -3.33 18.60
CA GLU A 132 10.03 -2.56 19.45
C GLU A 132 8.78 -2.13 18.68
N THR A 133 7.67 -2.03 19.41
CA THR A 133 6.41 -1.51 18.87
C THR A 133 6.53 -0.02 18.60
N ASN A 134 6.06 0.41 17.44
CA ASN A 134 5.87 1.81 17.08
C ASN A 134 4.57 1.97 16.26
N CYS A 135 4.39 3.14 15.63
CA CYS A 135 3.15 3.47 14.93
C CYS A 135 2.89 2.69 13.63
N PHE A 136 3.93 2.16 12.98
CA PHE A 136 3.84 1.39 11.74
C PHE A 136 4.30 -0.06 11.91
N ARG A 137 4.55 -0.48 13.15
CA ARG A 137 5.05 -1.82 13.49
C ARG A 137 4.53 -2.24 14.86
N HIS A 138 3.73 -3.29 14.90
CA HIS A 138 3.19 -3.86 16.14
C HIS A 138 2.88 -5.35 15.97
N ASP A 139 2.42 -6.00 17.04
CA ASP A 139 2.00 -7.41 17.00
C ASP A 139 0.81 -7.60 16.05
N PHE A 140 0.62 -8.82 15.54
CA PHE A 140 -0.51 -9.12 14.68
C PHE A 140 -1.86 -8.82 15.35
N ILE A 141 -2.78 -8.26 14.57
CA ILE A 141 -4.18 -8.04 14.98
C ILE A 141 -5.14 -8.77 14.03
N PRO A 142 -6.32 -9.20 14.48
CA PRO A 142 -7.27 -9.91 13.62
C PRO A 142 -7.75 -9.07 12.42
N GLU A 143 -7.84 -7.75 12.59
CA GLU A 143 -8.36 -6.81 11.60
C GLU A 143 -7.30 -6.33 10.59
N SER A 144 -6.12 -6.97 10.54
CA SER A 144 -5.06 -6.59 9.62
C SER A 144 -5.52 -6.66 8.17
N ILE A 145 -5.18 -5.62 7.41
CA ILE A 145 -5.36 -5.52 5.97
C ILE A 145 -4.08 -5.97 5.26
N LEU A 146 -2.92 -5.53 5.76
CA LEU A 146 -1.62 -5.82 5.15
C LEU A 146 -0.53 -5.95 6.22
N VAL A 147 0.28 -7.00 6.10
CA VAL A 147 1.54 -7.17 6.83
C VAL A 147 2.70 -7.06 5.84
N HIS A 148 3.59 -6.10 6.04
CA HIS A 148 4.72 -5.79 5.18
C HIS A 148 6.05 -6.31 5.76
N ARG A 149 7.14 -6.24 4.99
CA ARG A 149 8.50 -6.67 5.37
C ARG A 149 8.63 -8.14 5.75
N LEU A 150 7.91 -9.02 5.06
CA LEU A 150 8.11 -10.47 5.16
C LEU A 150 9.30 -10.90 4.29
N LYS A 151 10.51 -10.59 4.77
CA LYS A 151 11.77 -10.83 4.06
C LYS A 151 12.34 -12.23 4.26
N GLN A 152 11.88 -12.96 5.28
CA GLN A 152 12.36 -14.29 5.64
C GLN A 152 11.22 -15.31 5.69
N ASP A 153 11.51 -16.57 5.36
CA ASP A 153 10.51 -17.65 5.33
C ASP A 153 9.75 -17.80 6.66
N PHE A 154 10.43 -17.65 7.80
CA PHE A 154 9.78 -17.77 9.11
C PHE A 154 8.77 -16.65 9.38
N GLU A 155 8.96 -15.46 8.78
CA GLU A 155 8.05 -14.32 8.92
C GLU A 155 6.76 -14.61 8.14
N TRP A 156 6.88 -15.20 6.95
CA TRP A 156 5.75 -15.74 6.18
C TRP A 156 5.02 -16.84 6.95
N VAL A 157 5.74 -17.84 7.47
CA VAL A 157 5.14 -18.94 8.24
C VAL A 157 4.37 -18.39 9.46
N ASN A 158 4.96 -17.47 10.21
CA ASN A 158 4.31 -16.86 11.37
C ASN A 158 3.04 -16.10 10.98
N THR A 159 3.11 -15.32 9.89
CA THR A 159 1.96 -14.55 9.38
C THR A 159 0.83 -15.47 8.93
N LEU A 160 1.14 -16.46 8.09
CA LEU A 160 0.14 -17.41 7.56
C LEU A 160 -0.49 -18.27 8.66
N ASN A 161 0.28 -18.62 9.70
CA ASN A 161 -0.22 -19.34 10.86
C ASN A 161 -1.17 -18.46 11.70
N TYR A 162 -0.82 -17.20 11.94
CA TYR A 162 -1.67 -16.29 12.71
C TYR A 162 -3.06 -16.12 12.05
N PHE A 163 -3.08 -15.88 10.74
CA PHE A 163 -4.33 -15.75 9.97
C PHE A 163 -4.95 -17.08 9.56
N ASN A 164 -4.44 -18.21 10.07
CA ASN A 164 -4.98 -19.55 9.86
C ASN A 164 -5.19 -19.90 8.36
N VAL A 165 -4.31 -19.40 7.49
CA VAL A 165 -4.45 -19.48 6.02
C VAL A 165 -4.25 -20.90 5.50
N THR A 166 -3.34 -21.63 6.14
CA THR A 166 -2.99 -23.01 5.78
C THR A 166 -3.94 -24.04 6.41
N SER A 167 -4.87 -23.60 7.25
CA SER A 167 -5.84 -24.47 7.92
C SER A 167 -6.70 -25.20 6.91
N GLY A 168 -6.65 -26.53 6.94
CA GLY A 168 -7.43 -27.36 6.03
C GLY A 168 -6.89 -27.44 4.60
N LEU A 169 -5.78 -26.77 4.28
CA LEU A 169 -5.07 -27.06 3.02
C LEU A 169 -4.51 -28.48 3.09
N LYS A 170 -4.63 -29.22 1.98
CA LYS A 170 -4.01 -30.54 1.83
C LYS A 170 -2.67 -30.38 1.13
N PRO A 171 -1.60 -31.10 1.56
CA PRO A 171 -0.34 -31.12 0.83
C PRO A 171 -0.55 -31.49 -0.64
N SER A 172 0.28 -30.92 -1.52
CA SER A 172 0.25 -31.21 -2.95
C SER A 172 1.66 -31.37 -3.50
N LYS A 173 1.79 -31.75 -4.78
CA LYS A 173 3.09 -31.77 -5.46
C LYS A 173 3.76 -30.40 -5.54
N PHE A 174 3.01 -29.31 -5.33
CA PHE A 174 3.49 -27.93 -5.43
C PHE A 174 3.81 -27.30 -4.08
N TYR A 175 3.36 -27.87 -2.96
CA TYR A 175 3.65 -27.35 -1.62
C TYR A 175 3.45 -28.42 -0.54
N ASN A 176 4.31 -28.37 0.49
CA ASN A 176 4.18 -29.15 1.72
C ASN A 176 3.80 -28.21 2.86
N ILE A 177 2.83 -28.62 3.68
CA ILE A 177 2.44 -27.90 4.89
C ILE A 177 3.21 -28.58 6.03
N LEU A 178 3.93 -27.80 6.84
CA LEU A 178 4.70 -28.26 7.99
C LEU A 178 3.81 -28.91 9.06
#